data_AF-A0A3G8ZWI9-F1
#
_entry.id   AF-A0A3G8ZWI9-F1
#
_cell.length_a   1.000
_cell.length_b   1.000
_cell.length_c   1.000
_cell.angle_alpha   90.00
_cell.angle_beta   90.00
_cell.angle_gamma   90.00
#
_symmetry.space_group_name_H-M   'P 1'
#
loop_
_entity.id
_entity.type
_entity.pdbx_description
1 polymer ?
#
loop_
_entity_poly.entity_id
_entity_poly.type
_entity_poly.pdbx_seq_one_letter_code
_entity_poly.pdbx_strand_id
1 'polypeptide(L)'
;MTTSDGPAHPVSSLTIRTVDGDVFREWRTPDGELHDGPNGEPAQTEIWPEGNQITRYYTAGVATNGRGGKPATSWFSGDGSFGFERWTDGKLTDGPQGEPARVNVAEDGAIIVERWNDSLRNNGSSGEPAWLELNMDGSVTRSNSPVQGGAESLDLKWVLG
;
A
#
# COMPACT_ATOMS: atom_id res chain seq x y z
N MET A 1 11.38 -17.20 49.14
CA MET A 1 10.39 -17.47 48.08
C MET A 1 10.61 -16.44 46.99
N THR A 2 11.19 -16.88 45.89
CA THR A 2 11.50 -16.09 44.70
C THR A 2 10.28 -16.13 43.78
N THR A 3 9.63 -15.00 43.57
CA THR A 3 8.79 -14.79 42.39
C THR A 3 9.62 -13.99 41.39
N SER A 4 9.85 -14.64 40.26
CA SER A 4 10.61 -14.17 39.12
C SER A 4 10.03 -12.88 38.53
N ASP A 5 10.78 -11.79 38.65
CA ASP A 5 10.78 -10.77 37.59
C ASP A 5 11.48 -11.40 36.39
N GLY A 6 10.69 -12.00 35.50
CA GLY A 6 11.19 -12.33 34.17
C GLY A 6 11.73 -11.05 33.54
N PRO A 7 12.88 -11.07 32.85
CA PRO A 7 13.35 -9.88 32.17
C PRO A 7 12.25 -9.48 31.17
N ALA A 8 11.66 -8.31 31.37
CA ALA A 8 11.02 -7.59 30.29
C ALA A 8 12.11 -7.45 29.23
N HIS A 9 12.10 -8.32 28.21
CA HIS A 9 12.95 -8.12 27.05
C HIS A 9 12.49 -6.79 26.45
N PRO A 10 13.29 -5.72 26.46
CA PRO A 10 13.01 -4.62 25.57
C PRO A 10 13.07 -5.25 24.19
N VAL A 11 11.99 -5.15 23.40
CA VAL A 11 12.07 -5.39 21.97
C VAL A 11 13.08 -4.36 21.49
N SER A 12 14.34 -4.75 21.40
CA SER A 12 15.42 -3.92 20.91
C SER A 12 15.14 -3.77 19.43
N SER A 13 14.38 -2.73 19.06
CA SER A 13 14.17 -2.36 17.67
C SER A 13 15.54 -2.07 17.08
N LEU A 14 16.07 -2.98 16.25
CA LEU A 14 17.19 -2.64 15.40
C LEU A 14 16.64 -1.66 14.37
N THR A 15 16.92 -0.38 14.59
CA THR A 15 16.62 0.67 13.63
C THR A 15 17.88 0.92 12.82
N ILE A 16 17.87 0.52 11.55
CA ILE A 16 18.97 0.79 10.63
C ILE A 16 18.66 2.12 9.95
N ARG A 17 19.52 3.11 10.17
CA ARG A 17 19.48 4.39 9.46
C ARG A 17 20.70 4.50 8.58
N THR A 18 20.49 4.69 7.28
CA THR A 18 21.57 5.01 6.36
C THR A 18 21.32 6.38 5.74
N VAL A 19 22.40 7.15 5.64
CA VAL A 19 22.47 8.36 4.85
C VAL A 19 23.58 8.14 3.84
N ASP A 20 23.22 8.07 2.56
CA ASP A 20 24.15 7.90 1.45
C ASP A 20 23.96 9.07 0.49
N GLY A 21 24.87 10.06 0.59
CA GLY A 21 24.65 11.38 0.03
C GLY A 21 23.38 12.02 0.61
N ASP A 22 22.42 12.30 -0.26
CA ASP A 22 21.14 12.93 0.06
C ASP A 22 19.99 11.91 0.26
N VAL A 23 20.30 10.61 0.25
CA VAL A 23 19.31 9.55 0.46
C VAL A 23 19.24 9.16 1.92
N PHE A 24 18.06 9.21 2.52
CA PHE A 24 17.77 8.71 3.86
C PHE A 24 16.97 7.41 3.79
N ARG A 25 17.38 6.39 4.55
CA ARG A 25 16.60 5.16 4.74
C ARG A 25 16.52 4.81 6.22
N GLU A 26 15.35 4.39 6.67
CA GLU A 26 15.09 3.86 8.00
C GLU A 26 14.35 2.52 7.90
N TRP A 27 14.91 1.48 8.52
CA TRP A 27 14.27 0.15 8.64
C TRP A 27 14.18 -0.27 10.09
N ARG A 28 13.06 -0.88 10.48
CA ARG A 28 12.82 -1.45 11.82
C ARG A 28 12.79 -2.97 11.71
N THR A 29 13.80 -3.62 12.29
CA THR A 29 13.95 -5.08 12.22
C THR A 29 14.32 -5.71 13.58
N PRO A 30 13.43 -5.68 14.59
CA PRO A 30 13.73 -6.17 15.95
C PRO A 30 14.20 -7.63 16.02
N ASP A 31 13.83 -8.46 15.06
CA ASP A 31 14.14 -9.90 14.97
C ASP A 31 14.70 -10.30 13.58
N GLY A 32 15.12 -9.31 12.79
CA GLY A 32 15.60 -9.51 11.41
C GLY A 32 14.52 -9.45 10.34
N GLU A 33 13.24 -9.41 10.70
CA GLU A 33 12.13 -9.16 9.78
C GLU A 33 11.66 -7.70 9.86
N LEU A 34 10.90 -7.20 8.89
CA LEU A 34 10.36 -5.84 8.95
C LEU A 34 9.14 -5.77 9.88
N HIS A 35 9.15 -4.81 10.81
CA HIS A 35 8.06 -4.55 11.75
C HIS A 35 7.74 -3.08 11.88
N ASP A 36 6.45 -2.78 11.91
CA ASP A 36 5.96 -1.48 12.36
C ASP A 36 6.44 -1.16 13.77
N GLY A 37 6.62 0.14 14.02
CA GLY A 37 6.95 0.64 15.35
C GLY A 37 5.79 0.45 16.34
N PRO A 38 6.07 0.42 17.64
CA PRO A 38 5.07 0.15 18.67
C PRO A 38 3.91 1.17 18.70
N ASN A 39 4.08 2.38 18.14
CA ASN A 39 3.00 3.37 18.06
C ASN A 39 2.34 3.44 16.67
N GLY A 40 2.73 2.56 15.74
CA GLY A 40 2.28 2.54 14.35
C GLY A 40 3.16 3.35 13.42
N GLU A 41 4.42 3.59 13.77
CA GLU A 41 5.43 4.07 12.83
C GLU A 41 5.69 3.02 11.72
N PRO A 42 6.00 3.42 10.48
CA PRO A 42 6.23 2.48 9.40
C PRO A 42 7.46 1.60 9.65
N ALA A 43 7.42 0.35 9.21
CA ALA A 43 8.59 -0.52 9.24
C ALA A 43 9.74 -0.01 8.36
N GLN A 44 9.42 0.66 7.25
CA GLN A 44 10.40 1.22 6.32
C GLN A 44 10.01 2.61 5.86
N THR A 45 10.99 3.52 5.87
CA THR A 45 10.91 4.84 5.25
C THR A 45 12.13 5.05 4.38
N GLU A 46 11.93 5.52 3.16
CA GLU A 46 12.99 5.95 2.26
C GLU A 46 12.67 7.34 1.74
N ILE A 47 13.66 8.22 1.75
CA ILE A 47 13.57 9.58 1.21
C ILE A 47 14.79 9.75 0.32
N TRP A 48 14.56 10.08 -0.94
CA TRP A 48 15.58 10.30 -1.95
C TRP A 48 15.62 11.78 -2.33
N PRO A 49 16.67 12.19 -3.07
CA PRO A 49 16.69 13.48 -3.75
C PRO A 49 15.43 13.74 -4.58
N GLU A 50 15.22 15.01 -4.87
CA GLU A 50 14.10 15.50 -5.70
C GLU A 50 12.71 15.23 -5.11
N GLY A 51 12.62 14.80 -3.85
CA GLY A 51 11.36 14.62 -3.14
C GLY A 51 10.75 13.23 -3.24
N ASN A 52 11.42 12.26 -3.89
CA ASN A 52 10.90 10.90 -3.94
C ASN A 52 10.89 10.27 -2.53
N GLN A 53 9.76 9.72 -2.12
CA GLN A 53 9.56 9.13 -0.81
C GLN A 53 8.80 7.81 -0.93
N ILE A 54 9.19 6.82 -0.12
CA ILE A 54 8.44 5.58 0.06
C ILE A 54 8.25 5.31 1.54
N THR A 55 7.05 4.88 1.91
CA THR A 55 6.70 4.43 3.26
C THR A 55 6.04 3.06 3.16
N ARG A 56 6.49 2.10 3.98
CA ARG A 56 5.96 0.74 4.00
C ARG A 56 5.72 0.24 5.41
N TYR A 57 4.63 -0.50 5.58
CA TYR A 57 4.18 -1.09 6.83
C TYR A 57 4.20 -2.62 6.75
N TYR A 58 4.68 -3.25 7.81
CA TYR A 58 4.89 -4.69 7.88
C TYR A 58 4.60 -5.23 9.29
N THR A 59 4.12 -6.47 9.35
CA THR A 59 4.04 -7.26 10.58
C THR A 59 4.69 -8.59 10.32
N ALA A 60 5.79 -8.90 11.04
CA ALA A 60 6.56 -10.13 10.85
C ALA A 60 6.97 -10.36 9.39
N GLY A 61 7.56 -9.33 8.78
CA GLY A 61 8.00 -9.36 7.39
C GLY A 61 6.88 -9.40 6.34
N VAL A 62 5.62 -9.43 6.74
CA VAL A 62 4.46 -9.48 5.83
C VAL A 62 3.85 -8.09 5.67
N ALA A 63 3.67 -7.65 4.42
CA ALA A 63 3.06 -6.36 4.12
C ALA A 63 1.63 -6.31 4.65
N THR A 64 1.32 -5.26 5.40
CA THR A 64 0.00 -5.06 6.01
C THR A 64 -0.31 -3.58 6.14
N ASN A 65 -1.59 -3.22 6.15
CA ASN A 65 -2.01 -1.84 6.35
C ASN A 65 -1.52 -1.31 7.69
N GLY A 66 -1.00 -0.09 7.68
CA GLY A 66 -0.57 0.60 8.88
C GLY A 66 -1.75 0.95 9.79
N ARG A 67 -1.42 1.22 11.06
CA ARG A 67 -2.40 1.58 12.09
C ARG A 67 -3.31 2.73 11.62
N GLY A 68 -4.62 2.59 11.85
CA GLY A 68 -5.63 3.57 11.46
C GLY A 68 -6.04 3.51 9.99
N GLY A 69 -5.77 2.40 9.30
CA GLY A 69 -6.17 2.20 7.90
C GLY A 69 -5.22 2.86 6.90
N LYS A 70 -4.00 3.19 7.32
CA LYS A 70 -2.96 3.69 6.42
C LYS A 70 -2.63 2.59 5.40
N PRO A 71 -2.42 2.94 4.11
CA PRO A 71 -1.99 1.96 3.13
C PRO A 71 -0.70 1.26 3.58
N ALA A 72 -0.58 -0.02 3.26
CA ALA A 72 0.63 -0.79 3.56
C ALA A 72 1.85 -0.24 2.84
N THR A 73 1.67 0.31 1.64
CA THR A 73 2.73 1.01 0.91
C THR A 73 2.18 2.32 0.36
N SER A 74 2.96 3.39 0.45
CA SER A 74 2.69 4.66 -0.22
C SER A 74 3.98 5.24 -0.77
N TRP A 75 3.89 5.91 -1.91
CA TRP A 75 5.02 6.61 -2.52
C TRP A 75 4.60 7.96 -3.06
N PHE A 76 5.58 8.84 -3.13
CA PHE A 76 5.53 10.13 -3.80
C PHE A 76 6.79 10.26 -4.63
N SER A 77 6.68 10.83 -5.82
CA SER A 77 7.80 11.04 -6.73
C SER A 77 8.04 12.54 -6.92
N GLY A 78 9.27 12.91 -7.27
CA GLY A 78 9.65 14.33 -7.46
C GLY A 78 8.92 15.05 -8.59
N ASP A 79 8.40 14.29 -9.57
CA ASP A 79 7.55 14.79 -10.66
C ASP A 79 6.09 15.05 -10.22
N GLY A 80 5.75 14.79 -8.97
CA GLY A 80 4.41 14.97 -8.43
C GLY A 80 3.50 13.75 -8.59
N SER A 81 3.95 12.68 -9.26
CA SER A 81 3.24 11.40 -9.24
C SER A 81 3.24 10.79 -7.84
N PHE A 82 2.17 10.08 -7.50
CA PHE A 82 2.06 9.44 -6.18
C PHE A 82 1.11 8.25 -6.23
N GLY A 83 1.14 7.44 -5.19
CA GLY A 83 0.20 6.35 -5.08
C GLY A 83 0.32 5.58 -3.79
N PHE A 84 -0.53 4.59 -3.68
CA PHE A 84 -0.55 3.70 -2.53
C PHE A 84 -1.09 2.32 -2.88
N GLU A 85 -0.80 1.38 -2.00
CA GLU A 85 -1.35 0.03 -2.01
C GLU A 85 -1.76 -0.40 -0.61
N ARG A 86 -2.90 -1.09 -0.51
CA ARG A 86 -3.42 -1.69 0.70
C ARG A 86 -3.23 -3.19 0.69
N TRP A 87 -2.64 -3.70 1.76
CA TRP A 87 -2.32 -5.12 1.89
C TRP A 87 -2.91 -5.64 3.19
N THR A 88 -3.47 -6.85 3.13
CA THR A 88 -3.88 -7.61 4.31
C THR A 88 -3.20 -8.96 4.20
N ASP A 89 -2.38 -9.29 5.20
CA ASP A 89 -1.62 -10.55 5.26
C ASP A 89 -0.85 -10.87 3.96
N GLY A 90 -0.17 -9.86 3.40
CA GLY A 90 0.65 -10.03 2.20
C GLY A 90 -0.17 -10.17 0.92
N LYS A 91 -1.45 -9.76 0.92
CA LYS A 91 -2.29 -9.74 -0.27
C LYS A 91 -2.93 -8.40 -0.52
N LEU A 92 -2.90 -7.96 -1.78
CA LEU A 92 -3.51 -6.71 -2.22
C LEU A 92 -5.04 -6.80 -2.05
N THR A 93 -5.59 -5.92 -1.23
CA THR A 93 -6.99 -6.00 -0.77
C THR A 93 -7.57 -4.61 -0.57
N ASP A 94 -8.83 -4.43 -0.97
CA ASP A 94 -9.59 -3.22 -0.71
C ASP A 94 -9.63 -2.87 0.78
N GLY A 95 -9.79 -1.57 1.06
CA GLY A 95 -9.93 -1.09 2.42
C GLY A 95 -11.24 -1.54 3.07
N PRO A 96 -11.29 -1.57 4.41
CA PRO A 96 -12.45 -2.08 5.15
C PRO A 96 -13.72 -1.24 4.96
N GLN A 97 -13.62 0.01 4.49
CA GLN A 97 -14.77 0.87 4.18
C GLN A 97 -15.03 0.97 2.67
N GLY A 98 -14.50 0.02 1.89
CA GLY A 98 -14.65 0.03 0.44
C GLY A 98 -13.73 1.03 -0.25
N GLU A 99 -12.60 1.39 0.36
CA GLU A 99 -11.54 2.11 -0.35
C GLU A 99 -10.82 1.17 -1.34
N PRO A 100 -10.33 1.67 -2.48
CA PRO A 100 -9.62 0.84 -3.45
C PRO A 100 -8.33 0.26 -2.86
N ALA A 101 -7.98 -0.95 -3.26
CA ALA A 101 -6.72 -1.56 -2.87
C ALA A 101 -5.51 -0.77 -3.38
N ARG A 102 -5.59 -0.17 -4.57
CA ARG A 102 -4.49 0.61 -5.16
C ARG A 102 -4.98 1.85 -5.87
N VAL A 103 -4.21 2.93 -5.71
CA VAL A 103 -4.36 4.16 -6.51
C VAL A 103 -2.99 4.61 -6.97
N ASN A 104 -2.89 4.99 -8.24
CA ASN A 104 -1.71 5.66 -8.80
C ASN A 104 -2.19 6.93 -9.49
N VAL A 105 -1.51 8.03 -9.23
CA VAL A 105 -1.71 9.32 -9.90
C VAL A 105 -0.42 9.64 -10.63
N ALA A 106 -0.50 9.76 -11.94
CA ALA A 106 0.61 10.13 -12.80
C ALA A 106 0.86 11.64 -12.77
N GLU A 107 2.04 12.07 -13.23
CA GLU A 107 2.42 13.49 -13.35
C GLU A 107 1.43 14.30 -14.21
N ASP A 108 0.93 13.69 -15.29
CA ASP A 108 -0.05 14.31 -16.18
C ASP A 108 -1.48 14.36 -15.60
N GLY A 109 -1.66 13.83 -14.38
CA GLY A 109 -2.93 13.79 -13.68
C GLY A 109 -3.83 12.62 -14.04
N ALA A 110 -3.38 11.66 -14.86
CA ALA A 110 -4.12 10.41 -15.04
C ALA A 110 -4.16 9.63 -13.72
N ILE A 111 -5.36 9.16 -13.35
CA ILE A 111 -5.58 8.43 -12.10
C ILE A 111 -5.98 6.99 -12.43
N ILE A 112 -5.19 6.03 -11.95
CA ILE A 112 -5.52 4.61 -12.00
C ILE A 112 -6.03 4.18 -10.64
N VAL A 113 -7.25 3.66 -10.60
CA VAL A 113 -7.85 3.06 -9.39
C VAL A 113 -8.04 1.57 -9.64
N GLU A 114 -7.49 0.73 -8.77
CA GLU A 114 -7.62 -0.73 -8.85
C GLU A 114 -8.22 -1.30 -7.56
N ARG A 115 -9.14 -2.24 -7.75
CA ARG A 115 -9.86 -2.94 -6.69
C ARG A 115 -9.43 -4.39 -6.65
N TRP A 116 -9.16 -4.89 -5.46
CA TRP A 116 -8.63 -6.23 -5.28
C TRP A 116 -9.22 -6.88 -4.03
N ASN A 117 -9.39 -8.19 -4.09
CA ASN A 117 -9.74 -9.00 -2.93
C ASN A 117 -8.82 -10.21 -2.93
N ASP A 118 -7.98 -10.35 -1.90
CA ASP A 118 -7.10 -11.51 -1.75
C ASP A 118 -6.14 -11.68 -2.95
N SER A 119 -5.60 -10.58 -3.47
CA SER A 119 -4.77 -10.51 -4.69
C SER A 119 -5.46 -10.94 -5.99
N LEU A 120 -6.80 -10.99 -6.01
CA LEU A 120 -7.60 -11.15 -7.22
C LEU A 120 -8.31 -9.84 -7.54
N ARG A 121 -8.23 -9.37 -8.80
CA ARG A 121 -9.02 -8.22 -9.25
C ARG A 121 -10.49 -8.54 -9.09
N ASN A 122 -11.24 -7.65 -8.47
CA ASN A 122 -12.67 -7.81 -8.26
C ASN A 122 -13.37 -6.46 -8.29
N ASN A 123 -14.66 -6.44 -8.64
CA ASN A 123 -15.45 -5.22 -8.51
C ASN A 123 -15.58 -4.81 -7.04
N GLY A 124 -15.78 -3.51 -6.82
CA GLY A 124 -16.10 -2.97 -5.51
C GLY A 124 -17.43 -3.53 -4.98
N SER A 125 -17.61 -3.46 -3.66
CA SER A 125 -18.81 -3.98 -2.98
C SER A 125 -20.11 -3.30 -3.42
N SER A 126 -20.03 -2.10 -4.01
CA SER A 126 -21.17 -1.36 -4.56
C SER A 126 -21.26 -1.45 -6.10
N GLY A 127 -20.49 -2.38 -6.70
CA GLY A 127 -20.48 -2.61 -8.14
C GLY A 127 -19.51 -1.74 -8.93
N GLU A 128 -18.61 -1.00 -8.27
CA GLU A 128 -17.57 -0.22 -8.94
C GLU A 128 -16.66 -1.14 -9.77
N PRO A 129 -16.19 -0.71 -10.96
CA PRO A 129 -15.29 -1.52 -11.76
C PRO A 129 -14.00 -1.87 -11.02
N ALA A 130 -13.47 -3.07 -11.30
CA ALA A 130 -12.24 -3.52 -10.67
C ALA A 130 -11.02 -2.69 -11.06
N TRP A 131 -11.10 -1.99 -12.18
CA TRP A 131 -10.07 -1.11 -12.68
C TRP A 131 -10.71 0.09 -13.37
N LEU A 132 -10.21 1.27 -13.05
CA LEU A 132 -10.62 2.54 -13.63
C LEU A 132 -9.39 3.36 -14.01
N GLU A 133 -9.47 4.04 -15.14
CA GLU A 133 -8.62 5.16 -15.51
C GLU A 133 -9.50 6.40 -15.56
N LEU A 134 -9.09 7.45 -14.83
CA LEU A 134 -9.82 8.69 -14.67
C LEU A 134 -8.94 9.88 -15.05
N ASN A 135 -9.56 10.95 -15.55
CA ASN A 135 -8.95 12.27 -15.57
C ASN A 135 -9.01 12.91 -14.17
N MET A 136 -8.26 14.00 -13.95
CA MET A 136 -8.26 14.74 -12.68
C MET A 136 -9.63 15.31 -12.28
N ASP A 137 -10.53 15.55 -13.24
CA ASP A 137 -11.90 15.99 -12.98
C ASP A 137 -12.83 14.84 -12.57
N GLY A 138 -12.31 13.61 -12.50
CA GLY A 138 -13.04 12.40 -12.13
C GLY A 138 -13.78 11.73 -13.29
N SER A 139 -13.72 12.28 -14.50
CA SER A 139 -14.31 11.62 -15.68
C SER A 139 -13.58 10.32 -16.00
N VAL A 140 -14.35 9.27 -16.29
CA VAL A 140 -13.80 7.94 -16.63
C VAL A 140 -13.34 7.95 -18.08
N THR A 141 -12.07 7.64 -18.31
CA THR A 141 -11.55 7.42 -19.67
C THR A 141 -11.62 5.94 -20.05
N ARG A 142 -11.42 5.04 -19.07
CA ARG A 142 -11.50 3.59 -19.26
C ARG A 142 -11.96 2.88 -17.99
N SER A 143 -12.61 1.74 -18.16
CA SER A 143 -13.04 0.89 -17.05
C SER A 143 -12.97 -0.58 -17.43
N ASN A 144 -12.73 -1.44 -16.45
CA ASN A 144 -12.76 -2.89 -16.63
C ASN A 144 -13.31 -3.59 -15.39
N SER A 145 -14.22 -4.53 -15.61
CA SER A 145 -14.79 -5.41 -14.58
C SER A 145 -14.53 -6.86 -14.97
N PRO A 146 -13.94 -7.68 -14.09
CA PRO A 146 -13.85 -9.11 -14.33
C PRO A 146 -15.27 -9.68 -14.42
N VAL A 147 -15.46 -10.64 -15.33
CA VAL A 147 -16.71 -11.40 -15.42
C VAL A 147 -16.84 -12.26 -14.16
N GLN A 148 -17.85 -11.99 -13.33
CA GLN A 148 -18.11 -12.82 -12.15
C GLN A 148 -18.80 -14.12 -12.59
N GLY A 149 -18.05 -15.22 -12.55
CA GLY A 149 -18.53 -16.58 -12.81
C GLY A 149 -18.02 -17.15 -14.13
N GLY A 150 -17.02 -18.01 -14.04
CA GLY A 150 -16.51 -18.80 -15.17
C GLY A 150 -15.25 -18.22 -15.80
N ALA A 151 -14.28 -19.11 -16.04
CA ALA A 151 -13.04 -18.79 -16.72
C ALA A 151 -13.31 -18.12 -18.10
N GLU A 152 -12.45 -17.16 -18.42
CA GLU A 152 -12.29 -16.52 -19.74
C GLU A 152 -13.44 -15.60 -20.20
N SER A 153 -13.23 -14.29 -20.13
CA SER A 153 -13.36 -13.39 -21.28
C SER A 153 -13.00 -11.95 -20.90
N LEU A 154 -12.05 -11.37 -21.64
CA LEU A 154 -11.72 -9.96 -21.70
C LEU A 154 -12.87 -9.18 -22.35
N ASP A 155 -13.86 -8.76 -21.57
CA ASP A 155 -14.82 -7.76 -22.04
C ASP A 155 -14.28 -6.36 -21.76
N LEU A 156 -13.43 -5.88 -22.68
CA LEU A 156 -13.10 -4.47 -22.84
C LEU A 156 -14.37 -3.70 -23.23
N LYS A 157 -15.18 -3.33 -22.24
CA LYS A 157 -16.23 -2.32 -22.44
C LYS A 157 -15.58 -0.95 -22.43
N TRP A 158 -15.20 -0.49 -23.62
CA TRP A 158 -14.86 0.89 -23.87
C TRP A 158 -16.11 1.75 -23.66
N VAL A 159 -16.20 2.43 -22.52
CA VAL A 159 -17.11 3.56 -22.36
C VAL A 159 -16.35 4.77 -22.89
N LEU A 160 -16.64 5.15 -24.14
CA LEU A 160 -16.24 6.46 -24.65
C LEU A 160 -17.24 7.48 -24.09
N GLY A 161 -16.74 8.39 -23.24
CA GLY A 161 -17.43 9.64 -22.89
C GLY A 161 -17.25 10.69 -23.97
#